data_AF-A0A0R1M910-F1
#
_entry.id   AF-A0A0R1M910-F1
#
_cell.length_a   1.000
_cell.length_b   1.000
_cell.length_c   1.000
_cell.angle_alpha   90.00
_cell.angle_beta   90.00
_cell.angle_gamma   90.00
#
_symmetry.space_group_name_H-M   'P 1'
#
loop_
_entity.id
_entity.type
_entity.pdbx_description
1 polymer ?
#
loop_
_entity_poly.entity_id
_entity_poly.type
_entity_poly.pdbx_seq_one_letter_code
_entity_poly.pdbx_strand_id
1 'polypeptide(L)'
;MKKAKYEWPNEYVRSLRLQQGLTQHQVAKEISISTRAYINFEQGRSQFRKPTRENIEAYFKNRLTHETKMEVIIDYLRIRIPLHDLNIVFNEILKINRKAFVLDEVKRYGYVGRYSIDLIQVYQSVPNDNRGILIEFSGQGCRQFETFLKQQQRSWFSFLKNCYAFQANVTRIDIAVNDYKEALPLKRLLHKMERKEYKSKFKTCSYHWGTQRNEITDKLQAAGLSLYFGSMQSEFYMCFYQKNYEIAKKKHLKVQETPVKNRYELRFSSSSS
;
A
#
# COMPACT_ATOMS: atom_id res chain seq x y z
N MET A 1 6.33 -31.08 1.19
CA MET A 1 4.87 -30.90 1.38
C MET A 1 4.23 -30.45 0.09
N LYS A 2 3.37 -31.27 -0.54
CA LYS A 2 2.60 -30.85 -1.72
C LYS A 2 1.60 -29.79 -1.26
N LYS A 3 1.72 -28.55 -1.76
CA LYS A 3 0.72 -27.50 -1.51
C LYS A 3 -0.63 -28.00 -2.05
N ALA A 4 -1.62 -28.18 -1.18
CA ALA A 4 -2.99 -28.37 -1.63
C ALA A 4 -3.39 -27.12 -2.43
N LYS A 5 -3.61 -27.27 -3.74
CA LYS A 5 -4.14 -26.19 -4.57
C LYS A 5 -5.60 -25.99 -4.16
N TYR A 6 -5.89 -24.83 -3.60
CA TYR A 6 -7.25 -24.38 -3.33
C TYR A 6 -8.05 -24.34 -4.65
N GLU A 7 -9.14 -25.10 -4.73
CA GLU A 7 -10.02 -25.12 -5.91
C GLU A 7 -11.10 -24.03 -5.78
N TRP A 8 -11.41 -23.35 -6.88
CA TRP A 8 -12.42 -22.30 -6.89
C TRP A 8 -13.84 -22.86 -6.79
N PRO A 9 -14.65 -22.46 -5.78
CA PRO A 9 -16.05 -22.84 -5.71
C PRO A 9 -16.85 -22.33 -6.91
N ASN A 10 -17.88 -23.07 -7.32
CA ASN A 10 -18.74 -22.70 -8.47
C ASN A 10 -19.36 -21.30 -8.30
N GLU A 11 -19.73 -20.96 -7.07
CA GLU A 11 -20.29 -19.66 -6.70
C GLU A 11 -19.28 -18.51 -6.88
N TYR A 12 -18.00 -18.77 -6.59
CA TYR A 12 -16.92 -17.83 -6.83
C TYR A 12 -16.73 -17.58 -8.33
N VAL A 13 -16.68 -18.64 -9.14
CA VAL A 13 -16.58 -18.52 -10.61
C VAL A 13 -17.77 -17.74 -11.20
N ARG A 14 -18.99 -18.01 -10.71
CA ARG A 14 -20.20 -17.27 -11.10
C ARG A 14 -20.08 -15.78 -10.76
N SER A 15 -19.55 -15.44 -9.59
CA SER A 15 -19.37 -14.04 -9.19
C SER A 15 -18.35 -13.31 -10.09
N LEU A 16 -17.24 -13.95 -10.45
CA LEU A 16 -16.24 -13.40 -11.38
C LEU A 16 -16.86 -13.10 -12.75
N ARG A 17 -17.66 -14.02 -13.29
CA ARG A 17 -18.36 -13.82 -14.56
C ARG A 17 -19.29 -12.60 -14.51
N LEU A 18 -20.10 -12.49 -13.45
CA LEU A 18 -21.05 -11.40 -13.29
C LEU A 18 -20.35 -10.04 -13.11
N GLN A 19 -19.25 -9.99 -12.35
CA GLN A 19 -18.45 -8.78 -12.16
C GLN A 19 -17.88 -8.24 -13.48
N GLN A 20 -17.53 -9.13 -14.40
CA GLN A 20 -16.98 -8.78 -15.73
C GLN A 20 -18.07 -8.55 -16.79
N GLY A 21 -19.35 -8.58 -16.43
CA GLY A 21 -20.46 -8.37 -17.37
C GLY A 21 -20.58 -9.47 -18.44
N LEU A 22 -20.02 -10.65 -18.21
CA LEU A 22 -19.96 -11.73 -19.19
C LEU A 22 -21.22 -12.62 -19.13
N THR A 23 -21.69 -13.04 -20.30
CA THR A 23 -22.74 -14.07 -20.41
C THR A 23 -22.15 -15.47 -20.25
N GLN A 24 -22.98 -16.43 -19.84
CA GLN A 24 -22.57 -17.84 -19.72
C GLN A 24 -22.12 -18.42 -21.06
N HIS A 25 -22.75 -17.99 -22.16
CA HIS A 25 -22.37 -18.38 -23.52
C HIS A 25 -20.96 -17.88 -23.89
N GLN A 26 -20.63 -16.62 -23.58
CA GLN A 26 -19.31 -16.06 -23.85
C GLN A 26 -18.19 -16.83 -23.13
N VAL A 27 -18.39 -17.17 -21.86
CA VAL A 27 -17.38 -17.93 -21.10
C VAL A 27 -17.24 -19.35 -21.64
N ALA A 28 -18.37 -20.04 -21.85
CA ALA A 28 -18.37 -21.42 -22.35
C ALA A 28 -17.68 -21.55 -23.72
N LYS A 29 -17.92 -20.59 -24.62
CA LYS A 29 -17.29 -20.52 -25.94
C LYS A 29 -15.77 -20.40 -25.82
N GLU A 30 -15.26 -19.52 -24.97
CA GLU A 30 -13.82 -19.31 -24.84
C GLU A 30 -13.10 -20.55 -24.28
N ILE A 31 -13.67 -21.17 -23.24
CA ILE A 31 -13.06 -22.35 -22.62
C ILE A 31 -13.38 -23.65 -23.36
N SER A 32 -13.99 -23.56 -24.56
CA SER A 32 -14.30 -24.67 -25.45
C SER A 32 -15.20 -25.75 -24.83
N ILE A 33 -16.27 -25.35 -24.14
CA ILE A 33 -17.29 -26.28 -23.61
C ILE A 33 -18.71 -25.86 -24.03
N SER A 34 -19.68 -26.77 -23.89
CA SER A 34 -21.07 -26.43 -24.16
C SER A 34 -21.61 -25.43 -23.12
N THR A 35 -22.42 -24.47 -23.57
CA THR A 35 -23.08 -23.51 -22.66
C THR A 35 -23.91 -24.21 -21.61
N ARG A 36 -24.57 -25.32 -21.97
CA ARG A 36 -25.36 -26.14 -21.03
C ARG A 36 -24.50 -26.72 -19.91
N ALA A 37 -23.29 -27.20 -20.21
CA ALA A 37 -22.37 -27.70 -19.20
C ALA A 37 -21.93 -26.59 -18.24
N TYR A 38 -21.62 -25.39 -18.77
CA TYR A 38 -21.24 -24.24 -17.95
C TYR A 38 -22.39 -23.76 -17.03
N ILE A 39 -23.63 -23.74 -17.54
CA ILE A 39 -24.83 -23.42 -16.73
C ILE A 39 -24.99 -24.40 -15.57
N ASN A 40 -24.91 -25.71 -15.85
CA ASN A 40 -25.05 -26.74 -14.82
C ASN A 40 -23.96 -26.63 -13.75
N PHE A 41 -22.73 -26.28 -14.16
CA PHE A 41 -21.64 -25.99 -13.22
C PHE A 41 -21.95 -24.79 -12.34
N GLU A 42 -22.32 -23.62 -12.88
CA GLU A 42 -22.63 -22.43 -12.06
C GLU A 42 -23.82 -22.64 -11.12
N GLN A 43 -24.75 -23.53 -11.47
CA GLN A 43 -25.90 -23.90 -10.65
C GLN A 43 -25.59 -25.00 -9.62
N GLY A 44 -24.35 -25.48 -9.55
CA GLY A 44 -23.94 -26.56 -8.63
C GLY A 44 -24.45 -27.95 -9.00
N ARG A 45 -25.09 -28.10 -10.17
CA ARG A 45 -25.66 -29.38 -10.66
C ARG A 45 -24.60 -30.33 -11.22
N SER A 46 -23.42 -29.82 -11.55
CA SER A 46 -22.30 -30.63 -12.06
C SER A 46 -20.96 -30.07 -11.61
N GLN A 47 -19.96 -30.95 -11.54
CA GLN A 47 -18.57 -30.59 -11.28
C GLN A 47 -17.72 -30.90 -12.50
N PHE A 48 -16.79 -30.00 -12.81
CA PHE A 48 -15.84 -30.19 -13.90
C PHE A 48 -14.62 -31.01 -13.47
N ARG A 49 -14.08 -31.80 -14.41
CA ARG A 49 -12.80 -32.48 -14.22
C ARG A 49 -11.66 -31.43 -14.16
N LYS A 50 -10.54 -31.83 -13.56
CA LYS A 50 -9.36 -30.97 -13.37
C LYS A 50 -8.94 -30.16 -14.60
N PRO A 51 -8.86 -30.72 -15.83
CA PRO A 51 -8.43 -29.94 -17.00
C PRO A 51 -9.37 -28.77 -17.33
N THR A 52 -10.69 -28.98 -17.28
CA THR A 52 -11.68 -27.94 -17.54
C THR A 52 -11.69 -26.88 -16.43
N ARG A 53 -11.46 -27.29 -15.17
CA ARG A 53 -11.29 -26.33 -14.07
C ARG A 53 -10.06 -25.46 -14.25
N GLU A 54 -8.93 -26.06 -14.66
CA GLU A 54 -7.71 -25.31 -14.96
C GLU A 54 -7.92 -24.33 -16.12
N ASN A 55 -8.71 -24.69 -17.14
CA ASN A 55 -9.08 -23.77 -18.23
C ASN A 55 -9.95 -22.60 -17.75
N ILE A 56 -10.93 -22.85 -16.87
CA ILE A 56 -11.76 -21.81 -16.25
C ILE A 56 -10.88 -20.88 -15.40
N GLU A 57 -10.01 -21.45 -14.56
CA GLU A 57 -9.08 -20.67 -13.76
C GLU A 57 -8.14 -19.85 -14.64
N ALA A 58 -7.58 -20.43 -15.69
CA ALA A 58 -6.68 -19.72 -16.62
C ALA A 58 -7.42 -18.59 -17.34
N TYR A 59 -8.64 -18.82 -17.83
CA TYR A 59 -9.47 -17.81 -18.48
C TYR A 59 -9.69 -16.59 -17.57
N PHE A 60 -10.17 -16.84 -16.34
CA PHE A 60 -10.43 -15.76 -15.39
C PHE A 60 -9.14 -15.16 -14.84
N LYS A 61 -8.09 -15.95 -14.55
CA LYS A 61 -6.77 -15.43 -14.16
C LYS A 61 -6.21 -14.51 -15.23
N ASN A 62 -6.28 -14.88 -16.51
CA ASN A 62 -5.78 -14.05 -17.61
C ASN A 62 -6.55 -12.73 -17.75
N ARG A 63 -7.86 -12.74 -17.43
CA ARG A 63 -8.69 -11.52 -17.39
C ARG A 63 -8.46 -10.69 -16.13
N LEU A 64 -8.19 -11.34 -15.00
CA LEU A 64 -7.77 -10.68 -13.76
C LEU A 64 -6.36 -10.09 -13.89
N THR A 65 -5.45 -10.73 -14.62
CA THR A 65 -4.08 -10.27 -14.83
C THR A 65 -3.97 -9.15 -15.86
N HIS A 66 -4.96 -8.97 -16.74
CA HIS A 66 -4.93 -7.93 -17.76
C HIS A 66 -5.37 -6.53 -17.30
N GLU A 67 -6.11 -6.36 -16.19
CA GLU A 67 -6.78 -5.07 -15.93
C GLU A 67 -6.53 -4.37 -14.59
N THR A 68 -5.85 -4.97 -13.61
CA THR A 68 -5.51 -4.24 -12.37
C THR A 68 -4.05 -4.43 -11.99
N LYS A 69 -3.14 -3.71 -12.68
CA LYS A 69 -1.77 -3.53 -12.18
C LYS A 69 -1.89 -2.75 -10.87
N MET A 70 -1.89 -3.44 -9.74
CA MET A 70 -1.78 -2.85 -8.40
C MET A 70 -0.42 -3.23 -7.82
N GLU A 71 0.20 -2.31 -7.11
CA GLU A 71 1.49 -2.52 -6.43
C GLU A 71 1.35 -2.17 -4.96
N VAL A 72 1.76 -3.07 -4.06
CA VAL A 72 1.75 -2.84 -2.62
C VAL A 72 3.16 -2.45 -2.16
N ILE A 73 3.26 -1.37 -1.40
CA ILE A 73 4.51 -0.80 -0.90
C ILE A 73 4.40 -0.40 0.57
N ILE A 74 5.54 -0.33 1.27
CA ILE A 74 5.64 0.42 2.52
C ILE A 74 5.85 1.89 2.16
N ASP A 75 4.99 2.78 2.64
CA ASP A 75 5.00 4.22 2.33
C ASP A 75 5.31 5.09 3.56
N TYR A 76 5.46 4.48 4.73
CA TYR A 76 6.06 5.09 5.90
C TYR A 76 6.43 3.99 6.88
N LEU A 77 7.55 4.13 7.58
CA LEU A 77 7.89 3.23 8.68
C LEU A 77 8.59 4.01 9.79
N ARG A 78 8.11 3.86 11.01
CA ARG A 78 8.76 4.38 12.21
C ARG A 78 8.83 3.30 13.27
N ILE A 79 10.04 2.93 13.63
CA ILE A 79 10.33 1.77 14.48
C ILE A 79 11.28 2.18 15.60
N ARG A 80 10.94 1.77 16.83
CA ARG A 80 11.73 2.01 18.04
C ARG A 80 12.52 0.74 18.36
N ILE A 81 13.81 0.87 18.59
CA ILE A 81 14.69 -0.17 19.10
C ILE A 81 14.91 0.14 20.60
N PRO A 82 14.56 -0.75 21.53
CA PRO A 82 14.72 -0.52 22.98
C PRO A 82 16.19 -0.69 23.42
N LEU A 83 17.13 -0.11 22.66
CA LEU A 83 18.57 -0.14 22.88
C LEU A 83 19.14 1.27 22.69
N HIS A 84 20.29 1.53 23.30
CA HIS A 84 21.00 2.82 23.18
C HIS A 84 22.30 2.72 22.37
N ASP A 85 22.72 1.52 21.99
CA ASP A 85 23.93 1.31 21.20
C ASP A 85 23.66 1.60 19.72
N LEU A 86 24.16 2.74 19.25
CA LEU A 86 24.10 3.13 17.84
C LEU A 86 24.84 2.17 16.93
N ASN A 87 25.89 1.48 17.40
CA ASN A 87 26.65 0.54 16.58
C ASN A 87 25.78 -0.64 16.16
N ILE A 88 24.92 -1.16 17.04
CA ILE A 88 23.93 -2.19 16.69
C ILE A 88 23.00 -1.67 15.58
N VAL A 89 22.52 -0.43 15.71
CA VAL A 89 21.60 0.15 14.72
C VAL A 89 22.26 0.32 13.35
N PHE A 90 23.46 0.89 13.29
CA PHE A 90 24.14 1.14 12.02
C PHE A 90 24.73 -0.13 11.39
N ASN A 91 25.34 -1.01 12.20
CA ASN A 91 26.09 -2.17 11.69
C ASN A 91 25.21 -3.41 11.50
N GLU A 92 24.25 -3.66 12.40
CA GLU A 92 23.44 -4.89 12.38
C GLU A 92 22.06 -4.69 11.75
N ILE A 93 21.39 -3.57 12.07
CA ILE A 93 20.01 -3.32 11.64
C ILE A 93 19.97 -2.66 10.25
N LEU A 94 20.48 -1.43 10.14
CA LEU A 94 20.50 -0.66 8.90
C LEU A 94 21.52 -1.21 7.91
N LYS A 95 22.69 -1.64 8.42
CA LYS A 95 23.86 -2.03 7.62
C LYS A 95 24.31 -0.91 6.68
N ILE A 96 24.31 0.32 7.21
CA ILE A 96 24.76 1.53 6.50
C ILE A 96 25.83 2.17 7.36
N ASN A 97 26.96 2.53 6.74
CA ASN A 97 28.07 3.16 7.45
C ASN A 97 27.61 4.45 8.15
N ARG A 98 27.76 4.51 9.48
CA ARG A 98 27.38 5.67 10.29
C ARG A 98 28.02 6.98 9.80
N LYS A 99 29.23 6.94 9.23
CA LYS A 99 29.93 8.12 8.70
C LYS A 99 29.21 8.76 7.49
N ALA A 100 28.29 8.03 6.84
CA ALA A 100 27.46 8.57 5.77
C ALA A 100 26.28 9.41 6.29
N PHE A 101 26.04 9.42 7.61
CA PHE A 101 24.98 10.21 8.24
C PHE A 101 25.55 11.51 8.80
N VAL A 102 24.79 12.58 8.62
CA VAL A 102 25.02 13.88 9.27
C VAL A 102 24.39 13.86 10.65
N LEU A 103 25.13 14.32 11.67
CA LEU A 103 24.66 14.43 13.05
C LEU A 103 24.22 15.86 13.34
N ASP A 104 22.97 16.02 13.79
CA ASP A 104 22.41 17.28 14.24
C ASP A 104 21.73 17.14 15.62
N GLU A 105 21.70 18.23 16.38
CA GLU A 105 21.07 18.33 17.72
C GLU A 105 19.55 18.63 17.67
N VAL A 106 18.83 17.97 16.75
CA VAL A 106 17.39 18.24 16.57
C VAL A 106 16.55 17.61 17.69
N LYS A 107 15.84 18.46 18.44
CA LYS A 107 14.87 18.05 19.47
C LYS A 107 13.50 17.69 18.87
N ARG A 108 13.39 16.48 18.30
CA ARG A 108 12.10 15.93 17.81
C ARG A 108 11.71 14.70 18.62
N TYR A 109 10.42 14.54 18.91
CA TYR A 109 9.87 13.43 19.73
C TYR A 109 10.55 13.29 21.12
N GLY A 110 11.16 14.38 21.59
CA GLY A 110 11.97 14.45 22.81
C GLY A 110 13.32 13.72 22.76
N TYR A 111 13.82 13.31 21.59
CA TYR A 111 15.16 12.76 21.43
C TYR A 111 16.19 13.89 21.41
N VAL A 112 17.43 13.58 21.80
CA VAL A 112 18.50 14.59 22.00
C VAL A 112 19.49 14.65 20.84
N GLY A 113 19.55 13.61 20.01
CA GLY A 113 20.41 13.58 18.83
C GLY A 113 19.71 12.96 17.63
N ARG A 114 20.13 13.35 16.44
CA ARG A 114 19.61 12.82 15.18
C ARG A 114 20.74 12.61 14.18
N TYR A 115 20.82 11.39 13.66
CA TYR A 115 21.63 11.05 12.49
C TYR A 115 20.71 10.96 11.28
N SER A 116 21.04 11.67 10.21
CA SER A 116 20.28 11.64 8.96
C SER A 116 21.14 11.42 7.73
N ILE A 117 20.66 10.58 6.83
CA ILE A 117 21.11 10.50 5.44
C ILE A 117 19.88 10.73 4.56
N ASP A 118 19.81 11.92 3.97
CA ASP A 118 18.64 12.47 3.28
C ASP A 118 17.33 12.23 4.06
N LEU A 119 16.55 11.22 3.68
CA LEU A 119 15.18 10.96 4.14
C LEU A 119 15.09 9.77 5.11
N ILE A 120 16.23 9.20 5.48
CA ILE A 120 16.37 8.18 6.54
C ILE A 120 16.86 8.89 7.80
N GLN A 121 16.12 8.74 8.91
CA GLN A 121 16.41 9.44 10.16
C GLN A 121 16.59 8.43 11.29
N VAL A 122 17.60 8.61 12.13
CA VAL A 122 17.87 7.82 13.34
C VAL A 122 17.99 8.77 14.52
N TYR A 123 17.05 8.71 15.45
CA TYR A 123 17.02 9.54 16.64
C TYR A 123 17.55 8.78 17.85
N GLN A 124 18.41 9.43 18.63
CA GLN A 124 19.03 8.89 19.83
C GLN A 124 18.45 9.58 21.08
N SER A 125 17.92 8.79 22.02
CA SER A 125 17.50 9.29 23.32
C SER A 125 18.71 9.53 24.23
N VAL A 126 18.51 10.17 25.38
CA VAL A 126 19.54 10.15 26.43
C VAL A 126 19.80 8.71 26.90
N PRO A 127 20.99 8.42 27.45
CA PRO A 127 21.28 7.11 28.05
C PRO A 127 20.24 6.73 29.11
N ASN A 128 19.87 5.45 29.18
CA ASN A 128 18.89 4.87 30.11
C ASN A 128 17.44 5.35 29.96
N ASP A 129 17.12 6.07 28.89
CA ASP A 129 15.75 6.46 28.57
C ASP A 129 14.96 5.29 27.94
N ASN A 130 13.75 5.04 28.43
CA ASN A 130 12.89 3.94 27.96
C ASN A 130 12.53 4.01 26.45
N ARG A 131 12.85 5.11 25.76
CA ARG A 131 12.62 5.28 24.32
C ARG A 131 13.71 4.64 23.44
N GLY A 132 14.95 4.50 23.91
CA GLY A 132 16.04 3.94 23.09
C GLY A 132 16.31 4.70 21.79
N ILE A 133 16.45 3.98 20.67
CA ILE A 133 16.73 4.56 19.34
C ILE A 133 15.49 4.45 18.45
N LEU A 134 15.14 5.54 17.75
CA LEU A 134 14.04 5.58 16.79
C LEU A 134 14.56 5.68 15.37
N ILE A 135 14.08 4.81 14.49
CA ILE A 135 14.37 4.89 13.05
C ILE A 135 13.09 5.32 12.35
N GLU A 136 13.17 6.34 11.50
CA GLU A 136 12.05 6.88 10.74
C GLU A 136 12.39 6.96 9.24
N PHE A 137 11.50 6.40 8.43
CA PHE A 137 11.51 6.43 6.96
C PHE A 137 10.22 7.10 6.48
N SER A 138 10.34 8.26 5.84
CA SER A 138 9.22 8.87 5.09
C SER A 138 8.87 8.02 3.85
N GLY A 139 7.82 8.33 3.09
CA GLY A 139 7.51 7.56 1.88
C GLY A 139 8.62 7.58 0.83
N GLN A 140 9.26 8.72 0.64
CA GLN A 140 10.47 8.80 -0.19
C GLN A 140 11.69 8.16 0.51
N GLY A 141 11.80 8.27 1.84
CA GLY A 141 12.81 7.57 2.63
C GLY A 141 12.71 6.04 2.52
N CYS A 142 11.50 5.49 2.39
CA CYS A 142 11.27 4.06 2.13
C CYS A 142 11.84 3.66 0.76
N ARG A 143 11.60 4.47 -0.29
CA ARG A 143 12.16 4.24 -1.64
C ARG A 143 13.69 4.35 -1.63
N GLN A 144 14.25 5.30 -0.88
CA GLN A 144 15.69 5.41 -0.67
C GLN A 144 16.23 4.16 0.02
N PHE A 145 15.60 3.73 1.11
CA PHE A 145 16.04 2.56 1.88
C PHE A 145 15.96 1.26 1.09
N GLU A 146 14.96 1.10 0.22
CA GLU A 146 14.89 -0.02 -0.73
C GLU A 146 16.13 -0.14 -1.61
N THR A 147 16.78 0.98 -1.96
CA THR A 147 18.03 0.96 -2.72
C THR A 147 19.16 0.34 -1.90
N PHE A 148 19.26 0.70 -0.61
CA PHE A 148 20.21 0.07 0.31
C PHE A 148 19.89 -1.42 0.51
N LEU A 149 18.63 -1.78 0.74
CA LEU A 149 18.22 -3.17 0.88
C LEU A 149 18.58 -3.99 -0.35
N LYS A 150 18.36 -3.46 -1.56
CA LYS A 150 18.73 -4.12 -2.81
C LYS A 150 20.24 -4.37 -2.90
N GLN A 151 21.06 -3.38 -2.59
CA GLN A 151 22.53 -3.53 -2.58
C GLN A 151 22.99 -4.55 -1.53
N GLN A 152 22.32 -4.59 -0.39
CA GLN A 152 22.57 -5.55 0.69
C GLN A 152 21.96 -6.93 0.43
N GLN A 153 21.29 -7.16 -0.70
CA GLN A 153 20.54 -8.39 -1.02
C GLN A 153 19.50 -8.75 0.06
N ARG A 154 18.85 -7.73 0.62
CA ARG A 154 17.81 -7.82 1.65
C ARG A 154 16.47 -7.35 1.10
N SER A 155 15.41 -7.74 1.80
CA SER A 155 14.06 -7.28 1.55
C SER A 155 13.53 -6.57 2.79
N TRP A 156 12.40 -5.86 2.65
CA TRP A 156 11.67 -5.34 3.81
C TRP A 156 11.37 -6.42 4.83
N PHE A 157 11.04 -7.63 4.38
CA PHE A 157 10.79 -8.76 5.28
C PHE A 157 12.02 -9.13 6.10
N SER A 158 13.20 -9.26 5.46
CA SER A 158 14.42 -9.61 6.20
C SER A 158 14.90 -8.46 7.10
N PHE A 159 14.65 -7.21 6.72
CA PHE A 159 14.86 -6.04 7.58
C PHE A 159 13.97 -6.07 8.82
N LEU A 160 12.64 -6.18 8.65
CA LEU A 160 11.69 -6.19 9.76
C LEU A 160 11.91 -7.39 10.69
N LYS A 161 12.26 -8.57 10.14
CA LYS A 161 12.64 -9.75 10.94
C LYS A 161 13.87 -9.48 11.81
N ASN A 162 14.87 -8.79 11.28
CA ASN A 162 16.06 -8.40 12.03
C ASN A 162 15.69 -7.39 13.13
N CYS A 163 14.90 -6.36 12.83
CA CYS A 163 14.40 -5.45 13.86
C CYS A 163 13.66 -6.19 15.00
N TYR A 164 12.79 -7.14 14.66
CA TYR A 164 12.08 -7.96 15.65
C TYR A 164 13.04 -8.77 16.54
N ALA A 165 14.14 -9.28 16.00
CA ALA A 165 15.17 -9.98 16.79
C ALA A 165 15.83 -9.07 17.85
N PHE A 166 15.87 -7.76 17.60
CA PHE A 166 16.29 -6.73 18.56
C PHE A 166 15.13 -6.14 19.37
N GLN A 167 14.02 -6.85 19.50
CA GLN A 167 12.83 -6.45 20.28
C GLN A 167 12.25 -5.09 19.84
N ALA A 168 12.40 -4.75 18.55
CA ALA A 168 11.92 -3.49 18.03
C ALA A 168 10.38 -3.38 18.04
N ASN A 169 9.88 -2.20 18.35
CA ASN A 169 8.46 -1.88 18.32
C ASN A 169 8.12 -0.96 17.12
N VAL A 170 7.23 -1.39 16.23
CA VAL A 170 6.75 -0.58 15.11
C VAL A 170 5.71 0.42 15.63
N THR A 171 6.16 1.66 15.84
CA THR A 171 5.30 2.75 16.33
C THR A 171 4.41 3.35 15.25
N ARG A 172 4.78 3.22 13.97
CA ARG A 172 3.94 3.57 12.81
C ARG A 172 4.38 2.80 11.57
N ILE A 173 3.41 2.31 10.81
CA ILE A 173 3.63 1.78 9.46
C ILE A 173 2.47 2.20 8.57
N ASP A 174 2.80 2.74 7.40
CA ASP A 174 1.82 3.05 6.37
C ASP A 174 2.05 2.08 5.20
N ILE A 175 1.04 1.27 4.89
CA ILE A 175 1.03 0.39 3.72
C ILE A 175 0.22 1.09 2.63
N ALA A 176 0.79 1.23 1.44
CA ALA A 176 0.11 1.85 0.31
C ALA A 176 -0.08 0.88 -0.85
N VAL A 177 -1.21 1.00 -1.54
CA VAL A 177 -1.50 0.31 -2.79
C VAL A 177 -1.53 1.34 -3.91
N ASN A 178 -0.60 1.26 -4.85
CA ASN A 178 -0.62 2.03 -6.09
C ASN A 178 -1.54 1.34 -7.09
N ASP A 179 -2.52 2.08 -7.60
CA ASP A 179 -3.45 1.63 -8.64
C ASP A 179 -3.17 2.38 -9.93
N TYR A 180 -2.75 1.64 -10.95
CA TYR A 180 -2.34 2.17 -12.24
C TYR A 180 -3.49 2.20 -13.26
N LYS A 181 -4.65 1.64 -12.89
CA LYS A 181 -5.79 1.42 -13.80
C LYS A 181 -7.10 2.04 -13.30
N GLU A 182 -7.08 2.68 -12.13
CA GLU A 182 -8.29 3.23 -11.50
C GLU A 182 -9.35 2.13 -11.27
N ALA A 183 -8.88 0.96 -10.82
CA ALA A 183 -9.74 -0.17 -10.45
C ALA A 183 -10.79 0.20 -9.39
N LEU A 184 -10.48 1.20 -8.55
CA LEU A 184 -11.44 1.84 -7.65
C LEU A 184 -11.62 3.32 -8.04
N PRO A 185 -12.68 3.66 -8.79
CA PRO A 185 -12.92 5.03 -9.25
C PRO A 185 -13.26 5.95 -8.07
N LEU A 186 -12.34 6.85 -7.70
CA LEU A 186 -12.51 7.70 -6.52
C LEU A 186 -13.67 8.68 -6.64
N LYS A 187 -13.96 9.19 -7.85
CA LYS A 187 -15.14 10.05 -8.09
C LYS A 187 -16.45 9.32 -7.77
N ARG A 188 -16.54 8.03 -8.14
CA ARG A 188 -17.71 7.21 -7.81
C ARG A 188 -17.84 7.03 -6.30
N LEU A 189 -16.72 6.83 -5.60
CA LEU A 189 -16.71 6.74 -4.15
C LEU A 189 -17.12 8.06 -3.48
N LEU A 190 -16.63 9.21 -3.96
CA LEU A 190 -17.05 10.52 -3.48
C LEU A 190 -18.58 10.65 -3.54
N HIS A 191 -19.20 10.39 -4.70
CA HIS A 191 -20.66 10.47 -4.83
C HIS A 191 -21.40 9.50 -3.90
N LYS A 192 -20.85 8.31 -3.66
CA LYS A 192 -21.40 7.39 -2.66
C LYS A 192 -21.27 7.95 -1.24
N MET A 193 -20.18 8.63 -0.91
CA MET A 193 -20.00 9.28 0.38
C MET A 193 -20.99 10.44 0.57
N GLU A 194 -21.16 11.30 -0.45
CA GLU A 194 -22.11 12.42 -0.46
C GLU A 194 -23.55 11.94 -0.26
N ARG A 195 -23.94 10.84 -0.94
CA ARG A 195 -25.27 10.22 -0.82
C ARG A 195 -25.41 9.29 0.39
N LYS A 196 -24.39 9.18 1.24
CA LYS A 196 -24.36 8.26 2.41
C LYS A 196 -24.64 6.79 2.03
N GLU A 197 -24.23 6.37 0.84
CA GLU A 197 -24.36 4.99 0.33
C GLU A 197 -23.18 4.10 0.75
N TYR A 198 -22.78 4.16 2.01
CA TYR A 198 -21.70 3.35 2.55
C TYR A 198 -21.93 3.01 4.02
N LYS A 199 -21.34 1.90 4.47
CA LYS A 199 -21.23 1.56 5.89
C LYS A 199 -19.76 1.60 6.27
N SER A 200 -19.45 2.23 7.39
CA SER A 200 -18.08 2.40 7.87
C SER A 200 -18.00 2.12 9.36
N LYS A 201 -16.87 1.56 9.80
CA LYS A 201 -16.52 1.48 11.23
C LYS A 201 -15.92 2.78 11.76
N PHE A 202 -15.50 3.68 10.87
CA PHE A 202 -14.95 4.98 11.26
C PHE A 202 -16.07 5.93 11.67
N LYS A 203 -15.86 6.65 12.77
CA LYS A 203 -16.78 7.70 13.24
C LYS A 203 -16.81 8.90 12.29
N THR A 204 -15.67 9.20 11.68
CA THR A 204 -15.50 10.34 10.78
C THR A 204 -14.95 9.88 9.44
N CYS A 205 -15.58 10.35 8.37
CA CYS A 205 -15.07 10.24 7.01
C CYS A 205 -15.20 11.62 6.36
N SER A 206 -14.19 12.05 5.64
CA SER A 206 -14.18 13.35 4.96
C SER A 206 -13.54 13.23 3.59
N TYR A 207 -13.64 14.28 2.79
CA TYR A 207 -13.04 14.32 1.46
C TYR A 207 -12.57 15.73 1.16
N HIS A 208 -11.60 15.83 0.25
CA HIS A 208 -11.09 17.09 -0.28
C HIS A 208 -11.00 16.99 -1.80
N TRP A 209 -11.57 17.96 -2.50
CA TRP A 209 -11.47 18.10 -3.95
C TRP A 209 -11.65 19.57 -4.32
N GLY A 210 -11.18 19.95 -5.52
CA GLY A 210 -11.33 21.31 -6.03
C GLY A 210 -10.17 21.76 -6.90
N THR A 211 -9.97 23.07 -6.97
CA THR A 211 -8.85 23.71 -7.67
C THR A 211 -7.92 24.39 -6.68
N GLN A 212 -6.65 24.42 -7.00
CA GLN A 212 -5.61 25.15 -6.29
C GLN A 212 -4.92 26.10 -7.27
N ARG A 213 -4.45 27.26 -6.80
CA ARG A 213 -3.66 28.17 -7.62
C ARG A 213 -2.25 27.59 -7.79
N ASN A 214 -1.73 27.61 -9.00
CA ASN A 214 -0.36 27.21 -9.29
C ASN A 214 0.57 28.38 -8.91
N GLU A 215 1.48 28.17 -7.97
CA GLU A 215 2.34 29.22 -7.42
C GLU A 215 3.29 29.85 -8.44
N ILE A 216 3.61 29.14 -9.54
CA ILE A 216 4.55 29.61 -10.57
C ILE A 216 3.83 30.32 -11.71
N THR A 217 2.72 29.73 -12.17
CA THR A 217 1.99 30.22 -13.36
C THR A 217 0.78 31.07 -13.03
N ASP A 218 0.43 31.16 -11.75
CA ASP A 218 -0.72 31.88 -11.19
C ASP A 218 -2.10 31.38 -11.66
N LYS A 219 -2.12 30.28 -12.43
CA LYS A 219 -3.33 29.66 -13.00
C LYS A 219 -4.00 28.69 -12.02
N LEU A 220 -5.32 28.58 -12.09
CA LEU A 220 -6.07 27.54 -11.38
C LEU A 220 -5.79 26.16 -12.01
N GLN A 221 -5.46 25.19 -11.17
CA GLN A 221 -5.27 23.78 -11.56
C GLN A 221 -6.06 22.87 -10.64
N ALA A 222 -6.53 21.73 -11.16
CA ALA A 222 -7.21 20.73 -10.34
C ALA A 222 -6.28 20.20 -9.23
N ALA A 223 -6.78 20.15 -8.00
CA ALA A 223 -6.02 19.73 -6.82
C ALA A 223 -5.98 18.20 -6.62
N GLY A 224 -6.74 17.45 -7.42
CA GLY A 224 -6.99 16.02 -7.21
C GLY A 224 -8.00 15.76 -6.09
N LEU A 225 -8.59 14.57 -6.11
CA LEU A 225 -9.52 14.09 -5.10
C LEU A 225 -8.80 13.26 -4.04
N SER A 226 -9.10 13.52 -2.78
CA SER A 226 -8.69 12.71 -1.62
C SER A 226 -9.90 12.37 -0.75
N LEU A 227 -9.99 11.12 -0.33
CA LEU A 227 -10.99 10.59 0.61
C LEU A 227 -10.26 10.12 1.86
N TYR A 228 -10.77 10.52 3.01
CA TYR A 228 -10.16 10.26 4.32
C TYR A 228 -11.14 9.50 5.21
N PHE A 229 -10.63 8.48 5.90
CA PHE A 229 -11.41 7.66 6.81
C PHE A 229 -10.69 7.57 8.16
N GLY A 230 -11.37 8.00 9.23
CA GLY A 230 -10.80 8.12 10.56
C GLY A 230 -10.01 9.40 10.80
N SER A 231 -9.40 9.50 11.98
CA SER A 231 -8.54 10.63 12.38
C SER A 231 -7.07 10.25 12.26
N MET A 232 -6.21 11.20 11.86
CA MET A 232 -4.75 11.00 11.84
C MET A 232 -4.12 10.78 13.23
N GLN A 233 -4.89 11.07 14.29
CA GLN A 233 -4.52 10.80 15.68
C GLN A 233 -4.91 9.40 16.15
N SER A 234 -5.76 8.69 15.39
CA SER A 234 -6.17 7.33 15.71
C SER A 234 -5.08 6.30 15.35
N GLU A 235 -5.19 5.12 15.94
CA GLU A 235 -4.29 4.00 15.66
C GLU A 235 -4.44 3.46 14.23
N PHE A 236 -5.60 3.69 13.61
CA PHE A 236 -5.86 3.32 12.24
C PHE A 236 -6.50 4.48 11.48
N TYR A 237 -5.94 4.79 10.31
CA TYR A 237 -6.38 5.85 9.42
C TYR A 237 -6.20 5.43 7.96
N MET A 238 -7.12 5.82 7.09
CA MET A 238 -7.02 5.52 5.66
C MET A 238 -7.13 6.78 4.81
N CYS A 239 -6.32 6.85 3.76
CA CYS A 239 -6.31 7.95 2.80
C CYS A 239 -6.30 7.40 1.37
N PHE A 240 -7.36 7.65 0.61
CA PHE A 240 -7.48 7.23 -0.78
C PHE A 240 -7.48 8.46 -1.67
N TYR A 241 -6.53 8.57 -2.59
CA TYR A 241 -6.40 9.81 -3.36
C TYR A 241 -5.81 9.60 -4.75
N GLN A 242 -5.99 10.60 -5.59
CA GLN A 242 -5.48 10.62 -6.96
C GLN A 242 -3.99 10.98 -6.98
N LYS A 243 -3.13 9.96 -6.91
CA LYS A 243 -1.67 10.10 -6.84
C LYS A 243 -1.07 10.74 -8.10
N ASN A 244 -1.70 10.55 -9.25
CA ASN A 244 -1.31 11.21 -10.50
C ASN A 244 -1.26 12.74 -10.38
N TYR A 245 -2.24 13.38 -9.74
CA TYR A 245 -2.24 14.84 -9.53
C TYR A 245 -1.10 15.28 -8.60
N GLU A 246 -0.84 14.52 -7.53
CA GLU A 246 0.27 14.83 -6.61
C GLU A 246 1.63 14.73 -7.31
N ILE A 247 1.87 13.64 -8.05
CA ILE A 247 3.14 13.43 -8.77
C ILE A 247 3.31 14.50 -9.86
N ALA A 248 2.25 14.78 -10.63
CA ALA A 248 2.27 15.79 -11.68
C ALA A 248 2.66 17.17 -11.11
N LYS A 249 2.07 17.56 -9.97
CA LYS A 249 2.43 18.80 -9.27
C LYS A 249 3.90 18.80 -8.83
N LYS A 250 4.35 17.73 -8.15
CA LYS A 250 5.70 17.64 -7.59
C LYS A 250 6.80 17.59 -8.65
N LYS A 251 6.52 17.02 -9.81
CA LYS A 251 7.50 16.81 -10.89
C LYS A 251 7.31 17.75 -12.09
N HIS A 252 6.36 18.69 -12.02
CA HIS A 252 5.99 19.56 -13.13
C HIS A 252 5.65 18.80 -14.43
N LEU A 253 4.94 17.68 -14.30
CA LEU A 253 4.51 16.82 -15.42
C LEU A 253 3.02 17.02 -15.73
N LYS A 254 2.55 16.55 -16.89
CA LYS A 254 1.10 16.44 -17.12
C LYS A 254 0.54 15.26 -16.33
N VAL A 255 -0.68 15.42 -15.81
CA VAL A 255 -1.38 14.35 -15.04
C VAL A 255 -1.44 13.03 -15.82
N GLN A 256 -1.64 13.11 -17.15
CA GLN A 256 -1.74 11.93 -18.03
C GLN A 256 -0.43 11.14 -18.13
N GLU A 257 0.72 11.79 -17.98
CA GLU A 257 2.06 11.20 -18.08
C GLU A 257 2.44 10.40 -16.83
N THR A 258 1.66 10.50 -15.76
CA THR A 258 1.92 9.76 -14.53
C THR A 258 1.28 8.36 -14.59
N PRO A 259 2.06 7.29 -14.31
CA PRO A 259 1.57 5.92 -14.48
C PRO A 259 0.64 5.49 -13.33
N VAL A 260 0.92 5.91 -12.10
CA VAL A 260 0.04 5.63 -10.94
C VAL A 260 -1.13 6.60 -10.99
N LYS A 261 -2.36 6.09 -11.02
CA LYS A 261 -3.58 6.91 -11.02
C LYS A 261 -4.02 7.22 -9.60
N ASN A 262 -4.31 6.19 -8.82
CA ASN A 262 -4.74 6.33 -7.43
C ASN A 262 -3.73 5.68 -6.47
N ARG A 263 -3.74 6.13 -5.22
CA ARG A 263 -3.07 5.46 -4.12
C ARG A 263 -4.04 5.29 -2.96
N TYR A 264 -3.99 4.11 -2.35
CA TYR A 264 -4.76 3.75 -1.16
C TYR A 264 -3.79 3.51 0.00
N GLU A 265 -3.71 4.43 0.94
CA GLU A 265 -2.85 4.36 2.12
C GLU A 265 -3.62 3.87 3.33
N LEU A 266 -3.06 2.88 4.01
CA LEU A 266 -3.50 2.31 5.27
C LEU A 266 -2.43 2.60 6.31
N ARG A 267 -2.71 3.55 7.19
CA ARG A 267 -1.80 3.96 8.27
C ARG A 267 -2.18 3.25 9.56
N PHE A 268 -1.20 2.57 10.12
CA PHE A 268 -1.25 1.98 11.45
C PHE A 268 -0.28 2.73 12.35
N SER A 269 -0.73 3.18 13.52
CA SER A 269 0.07 3.88 14.50
C SER A 269 -0.22 3.28 15.87
N SER A 270 0.82 3.04 16.66
CA SER A 270 0.64 2.78 18.08
C SER A 270 0.84 4.09 18.83
N SER A 271 -0.09 4.42 19.71
CA SER A 271 0.23 5.32 20.83
C SER A 271 1.36 4.65 21.60
N SER A 272 2.45 5.34 21.89
CA SER A 272 3.41 4.83 22.87
C SER A 272 2.73 4.94 24.23
N SER A 273 2.08 3.87 24.69
CA SER A 273 1.82 3.64 26.12
C SER A 273 3.13 3.28 26.80
#